data_AF-A0A1M6XDG8-F1
#
_entry.id   AF-A0A1M6XDG8-F1
#
_cell.length_a   1.000
_cell.length_b   1.000
_cell.length_c   1.000
_cell.angle_alpha   90.00
_cell.angle_beta   90.00
_cell.angle_gamma   90.00
#
_symmetry.space_group_name_H-M   'P 1'
#
loop_
_entity.id
_entity.type
_entity.pdbx_description
1 polymer ?
#
loop_
_entity_poly.entity_id
_entity_poly.type
_entity_poly.pdbx_seq_one_letter_code
_entity_poly.pdbx_strand_id
1 'polypeptide(L)'
;MKKTIVSTKRLMVMAMMMVMTISARAMSYSAAKNEALFLSDKMAYELNLTASQYEDVYEINLDYLMNLNGRADVFGIWWDRRNAELRYVLNAWQYDKYITLSRFYRPVAWKAGGFTLAVYSHYNRGHFYNAYPKVYVTYKGGKHHKPAVHNDKKHGTNERHKAMATNNNRSMSGHFAGRR
;
A
#
# COMPACT_ATOMS: atom_id res chain seq x y z
N MET A 1 58.73 0.50 -2.23
CA MET A 1 57.58 0.19 -1.33
C MET A 1 56.28 0.72 -1.94
N LYS A 2 55.47 -0.10 -2.63
CA LYS A 2 54.20 0.31 -3.29
C LYS A 2 53.04 -0.70 -3.14
N LYS A 3 53.14 -1.68 -2.23
CA LYS A 3 52.16 -2.78 -2.11
C LYS A 3 50.96 -2.48 -1.19
N THR A 4 51.04 -1.47 -0.33
CA THR A 4 50.01 -1.22 0.71
C THR A 4 48.80 -0.41 0.22
N ILE A 5 49.03 0.58 -0.65
CA ILE A 5 47.97 1.53 -1.10
C ILE A 5 46.93 0.84 -2.00
N VAL A 6 47.35 -0.16 -2.80
CA VAL A 6 46.44 -0.92 -3.68
C VAL A 6 45.52 -1.84 -2.87
N SER A 7 45.99 -2.37 -1.74
CA SER A 7 45.20 -3.25 -0.85
C SER A 7 44.05 -2.51 -0.16
N THR A 8 44.30 -1.31 0.37
CA THR A 8 43.26 -0.48 1.02
C THR A 8 42.19 0.01 0.04
N LYS A 9 42.57 0.35 -1.20
CA LYS A 9 41.61 0.72 -2.26
C LYS A 9 40.70 -0.45 -2.64
N ARG A 10 41.23 -1.68 -2.72
CA ARG A 10 40.42 -2.89 -2.97
C ARG A 10 39.46 -3.17 -1.82
N LEU A 11 39.89 -2.95 -0.56
CA LEU A 11 39.04 -3.09 0.62
C LEU A 11 37.90 -2.06 0.65
N MET A 12 38.17 -0.80 0.28
CA MET A 12 37.13 0.24 0.16
C MET A 12 36.13 -0.05 -0.97
N VAL A 13 36.61 -0.55 -2.12
CA VAL A 13 35.74 -0.93 -3.24
C VAL A 13 34.88 -2.15 -2.90
N MET A 14 35.41 -3.13 -2.18
CA MET A 14 34.60 -4.25 -1.64
C MET A 14 33.60 -3.79 -0.56
N ALA A 15 33.99 -2.86 0.32
CA ALA A 15 33.09 -2.26 1.31
C ALA A 15 31.99 -1.39 0.65
N MET A 16 32.28 -0.73 -0.47
CA MET A 16 31.29 -0.01 -1.29
C MET A 16 30.38 -0.96 -2.08
N MET A 17 30.85 -2.16 -2.44
CA MET A 17 30.01 -3.21 -3.06
C MET A 17 29.12 -3.95 -2.05
N MET A 18 29.37 -3.82 -0.74
CA MET A 18 28.49 -4.31 0.34
C MET A 18 27.34 -3.34 0.67
N VAL A 19 26.81 -2.61 -0.32
CA VAL A 19 25.45 -2.07 -0.20
C VAL A 19 24.53 -3.28 -0.21
N MET A 20 24.27 -3.85 0.97
CA MET A 20 23.30 -4.91 1.13
C MET A 20 21.97 -4.37 0.60
N THR A 21 21.56 -4.86 -0.57
CA THR A 21 20.18 -4.73 -0.99
C THR A 21 19.37 -5.49 0.06
N ILE A 22 18.81 -4.76 1.02
CA ILE A 22 17.79 -5.31 1.90
C ILE A 22 16.58 -5.54 1.00
N SER A 23 16.56 -6.72 0.38
CA SER A 23 15.41 -7.23 -0.35
C SER A 23 14.32 -7.47 0.69
N ALA A 24 13.23 -6.72 0.64
CA ALA A 24 12.07 -7.15 1.40
C ALA A 24 11.58 -8.46 0.81
N ARG A 25 11.10 -9.30 1.71
CA ARG A 25 10.32 -10.46 1.33
C ARG A 25 8.88 -9.97 1.09
N ALA A 26 8.26 -10.48 0.03
CA ALA A 26 6.82 -10.37 -0.15
C ALA A 26 6.10 -10.81 1.15
N MET A 27 4.99 -10.17 1.50
CA MET A 27 4.22 -10.61 2.66
C MET A 27 3.75 -12.05 2.46
N SER A 28 3.87 -12.88 3.50
CA SER A 28 3.26 -14.20 3.47
C SER A 28 1.74 -14.06 3.36
N TYR A 29 1.06 -15.04 2.76
CA TYR A 29 -0.41 -15.02 2.65
C TYR A 29 -1.08 -14.79 4.02
N SER A 30 -0.60 -15.45 5.08
CA SER A 30 -1.15 -15.27 6.43
C SER A 30 -0.93 -13.86 6.98
N ALA A 31 0.23 -13.25 6.72
CA ALA A 31 0.49 -11.87 7.12
C ALA A 31 -0.41 -10.91 6.34
N ALA A 32 -0.44 -11.02 5.01
CA ALA A 32 -1.29 -10.21 4.15
C ALA A 32 -2.78 -10.33 4.53
N LYS A 33 -3.24 -11.54 4.85
CA LYS A 33 -4.60 -11.83 5.33
C LYS A 33 -4.96 -11.08 6.61
N ASN A 34 -4.09 -11.09 7.61
CA ASN A 34 -4.33 -10.41 8.88
C ASN A 34 -4.25 -8.88 8.74
N GLU A 35 -3.28 -8.40 7.97
CA GLU A 35 -3.11 -6.98 7.66
C GLU A 35 -4.30 -6.43 6.84
N ALA A 36 -4.79 -7.18 5.86
CA ALA A 36 -5.98 -6.85 5.08
C ALA A 36 -7.23 -6.81 5.96
N LEU A 37 -7.43 -7.80 6.84
CA LEU A 37 -8.55 -7.82 7.77
C LEU A 37 -8.56 -6.56 8.66
N PHE A 38 -7.40 -6.22 9.24
CA PHE A 38 -7.29 -5.06 10.12
C PHE A 38 -7.54 -3.75 9.36
N LEU A 39 -6.92 -3.57 8.19
CA LEU A 39 -7.14 -2.38 7.36
C LEU A 39 -8.61 -2.24 6.96
N SER A 40 -9.24 -3.32 6.52
CA SER A 40 -10.63 -3.33 6.09
C SER A 40 -11.60 -3.10 7.25
N ASP A 41 -11.32 -3.59 8.45
CA ASP A 41 -12.12 -3.28 9.65
C ASP A 41 -12.13 -1.76 9.94
N LYS A 42 -10.97 -1.10 9.80
CA LYS A 42 -10.89 0.36 10.00
C LYS A 42 -11.58 1.13 8.89
N MET A 43 -11.51 0.64 7.65
CA MET A 43 -12.29 1.19 6.55
C MET A 43 -13.80 1.01 6.79
N ALA A 44 -14.23 -0.16 7.28
CA ALA A 44 -15.62 -0.44 7.63
C ALA A 44 -16.15 0.52 8.68
N TYR A 45 -15.39 0.70 9.76
CA TYR A 45 -15.71 1.64 10.83
C TYR A 45 -15.78 3.10 10.34
N GLU A 46 -14.73 3.60 9.69
CA GLU A 46 -14.64 5.02 9.33
C GLU A 46 -15.51 5.41 8.14
N LEU A 47 -15.73 4.51 7.18
CA LEU A 47 -16.50 4.76 5.96
C LEU A 47 -17.95 4.26 6.06
N ASN A 48 -18.34 3.70 7.21
CA ASN A 48 -19.66 3.12 7.45
C ASN A 48 -20.04 2.13 6.32
N LEU A 49 -19.18 1.13 6.10
CA LEU A 49 -19.38 0.16 5.03
C LEU A 49 -20.55 -0.77 5.35
N THR A 50 -21.31 -1.15 4.32
CA THR A 50 -22.25 -2.28 4.45
C THR A 50 -21.48 -3.58 4.58
N ALA A 51 -22.14 -4.65 5.06
CA ALA A 51 -21.51 -5.97 5.16
C ALA A 51 -20.92 -6.44 3.82
N SER A 52 -21.65 -6.26 2.71
CA SER A 52 -21.16 -6.62 1.37
C SER A 52 -19.94 -5.77 0.96
N GLN A 53 -19.97 -4.46 1.23
CA GLN A 53 -18.82 -3.60 0.93
C GLN A 53 -17.59 -3.99 1.77
N TYR A 54 -17.79 -4.36 3.02
CA TYR A 54 -16.70 -4.80 3.88
C TYR A 54 -16.04 -6.09 3.35
N GLU A 55 -16.83 -7.04 2.87
CA GLU A 55 -16.32 -8.24 2.20
C GLU A 55 -15.48 -7.89 0.96
N ASP A 56 -16.01 -7.08 0.04
CA ASP A 56 -15.28 -6.69 -1.18
C ASP A 56 -14.01 -5.88 -0.86
N VAL A 57 -14.06 -4.97 0.12
CA VAL A 57 -12.90 -4.17 0.57
C VAL A 57 -11.82 -5.07 1.18
N TYR A 58 -12.19 -6.11 1.95
CA TYR A 58 -11.25 -7.11 2.44
C TYR A 58 -10.54 -7.86 1.31
N GLU A 59 -11.28 -8.31 0.30
CA GLU A 59 -10.70 -9.04 -0.83
C GLU A 59 -9.73 -8.16 -1.64
N ILE A 60 -10.14 -6.93 -1.96
CA ILE A 60 -9.32 -5.93 -2.67
C ILE A 60 -8.04 -5.60 -1.89
N ASN A 61 -8.15 -5.41 -0.56
CA ASN A 61 -6.99 -5.14 0.28
C ASN A 61 -6.06 -6.36 0.35
N LEU A 62 -6.59 -7.58 0.41
CA LEU A 62 -5.79 -8.79 0.43
C LEU A 62 -5.00 -8.96 -0.88
N ASP A 63 -5.67 -8.79 -2.02
CA ASP A 63 -5.02 -8.88 -3.33
C ASP A 63 -3.90 -7.86 -3.49
N TYR A 64 -4.14 -6.62 -3.04
CA TYR A 64 -3.09 -5.60 -3.05
C TYR A 64 -1.87 -6.03 -2.23
N LEU A 65 -2.07 -6.44 -0.97
CA LEU A 65 -0.96 -6.76 -0.06
C LEU A 65 -0.18 -8.01 -0.50
N MET A 66 -0.86 -9.01 -1.08
CA MET A 66 -0.23 -10.23 -1.60
C MET A 66 0.68 -9.97 -2.80
N ASN A 67 0.41 -8.92 -3.58
CA ASN A 67 1.14 -8.61 -4.79
C ASN A 67 2.29 -7.59 -4.59
N LEU A 68 2.50 -7.11 -3.36
CA LEU A 68 3.64 -6.25 -3.04
C LEU A 68 4.93 -7.08 -2.90
N ASN A 69 5.90 -6.83 -3.79
CA ASN A 69 7.18 -7.53 -3.82
C ASN A 69 8.36 -6.62 -3.42
N GLY A 70 8.18 -5.29 -3.46
CA GLY A 70 9.23 -4.37 -3.06
C GLY A 70 8.78 -2.91 -2.91
N ARG A 71 9.75 -2.04 -2.64
CA ARG A 71 9.52 -0.59 -2.47
C ARG A 71 8.80 0.05 -3.64
N ALA A 72 9.11 -0.39 -4.86
CA ALA A 72 8.53 0.16 -6.09
C ALA A 72 7.02 -0.12 -6.21
N ASP A 73 6.53 -1.19 -5.57
CA ASP A 73 5.13 -1.61 -5.70
C ASP A 73 4.16 -0.81 -4.82
N VAL A 74 4.68 -0.13 -3.79
CA VAL A 74 3.88 0.61 -2.78
C VAL A 74 2.93 1.63 -3.41
N PHE A 75 3.36 2.29 -4.49
CA PHE A 75 2.53 3.18 -5.30
C PHE A 75 2.59 2.79 -6.79
N GLY A 76 2.78 1.50 -7.06
CA GLY A 76 2.85 0.94 -8.41
C GLY A 76 1.48 0.44 -8.90
N ILE A 77 1.53 -0.47 -9.88
CA ILE A 77 0.34 -1.00 -10.56
C ILE A 77 -0.71 -1.58 -9.61
N TRP A 78 -0.27 -2.25 -8.54
CA TRP A 78 -1.17 -2.86 -7.57
C TRP A 78 -1.90 -1.82 -6.71
N TRP A 79 -1.25 -0.69 -6.41
CA TRP A 79 -1.88 0.43 -5.73
C TRP A 79 -2.92 1.10 -6.63
N ASP A 80 -2.58 1.37 -7.90
CA ASP A 80 -3.52 1.93 -8.88
C ASP A 80 -4.75 1.04 -9.04
N ARG A 81 -4.51 -0.27 -9.22
CA ARG A 81 -5.56 -1.28 -9.36
C ARG A 81 -6.46 -1.32 -8.13
N ARG A 82 -5.88 -1.39 -6.92
CA ARG A 82 -6.65 -1.35 -5.67
C ARG A 82 -7.59 -0.15 -5.61
N ASN A 83 -7.09 1.04 -5.95
CA ASN A 83 -7.88 2.26 -5.93
C ASN A 83 -9.00 2.26 -6.97
N ALA A 84 -8.74 1.72 -8.16
CA ALA A 84 -9.75 1.54 -9.19
C ALA A 84 -10.87 0.59 -8.71
N GLU A 85 -10.53 -0.55 -8.12
CA GLU A 85 -11.52 -1.50 -7.59
C GLU A 85 -12.33 -0.88 -6.43
N LEU A 86 -11.69 -0.15 -5.51
CA LEU A 86 -12.39 0.55 -4.42
C LEU A 86 -13.35 1.63 -4.92
N ARG A 87 -13.08 2.29 -6.05
CA ARG A 87 -14.01 3.25 -6.67
C ARG A 87 -15.35 2.61 -7.06
N TYR A 88 -15.35 1.33 -7.42
CA TYR A 88 -16.57 0.60 -7.80
C TYR A 88 -17.36 0.09 -6.60
N VAL A 89 -16.68 -0.23 -5.50
CA VAL A 89 -17.30 -0.74 -4.26
C VAL A 89 -17.88 0.39 -3.41
N LEU A 90 -17.20 1.53 -3.35
CA LEU A 90 -17.60 2.67 -2.52
C LEU A 90 -18.59 3.59 -3.25
N ASN A 91 -19.60 4.09 -2.51
CA ASN A 91 -20.46 5.16 -3.01
C ASN A 91 -19.72 6.52 -3.04
N ALA A 92 -20.35 7.55 -3.63
CA ALA A 92 -19.73 8.87 -3.84
C ALA A 92 -19.10 9.46 -2.56
N TRP A 93 -19.91 9.61 -1.50
CA TRP A 93 -19.43 10.16 -0.23
C TRP A 93 -18.35 9.28 0.43
N GLN A 94 -18.49 7.95 0.40
CA GLN A 94 -17.48 7.03 0.94
C GLN A 94 -16.15 7.18 0.22
N TYR A 95 -16.19 7.28 -1.12
CA TYR A 95 -14.99 7.44 -1.94
C TYR A 95 -14.33 8.79 -1.71
N ASP A 96 -15.11 9.88 -1.64
CA ASP A 96 -14.61 11.22 -1.34
C ASP A 96 -13.93 11.27 0.04
N LYS A 97 -14.52 10.62 1.05
CA LYS A 97 -13.87 10.47 2.35
C LYS A 97 -12.61 9.63 2.24
N TYR A 98 -12.68 8.46 1.59
CA TYR A 98 -11.57 7.53 1.41
C TYR A 98 -10.30 8.20 0.84
N ILE A 99 -10.43 8.98 -0.24
CA ILE A 99 -9.27 9.63 -0.90
C ILE A 99 -8.60 10.69 -0.01
N THR A 100 -9.33 11.27 0.96
CA THR A 100 -8.78 12.26 1.90
C THR A 100 -8.01 11.61 3.05
N LEU A 101 -8.27 10.33 3.32
CA LEU A 101 -7.66 9.60 4.43
C LEU A 101 -6.43 8.84 3.96
N SER A 102 -5.25 9.45 4.13
CA SER A 102 -3.97 8.86 3.70
C SER A 102 -3.74 7.44 4.24
N ARG A 103 -4.19 7.16 5.47
CA ARG A 103 -4.14 5.82 6.09
C ARG A 103 -4.90 4.73 5.32
N PHE A 104 -5.86 5.10 4.46
CA PHE A 104 -6.60 4.19 3.59
C PHE A 104 -6.23 4.34 2.12
N TYR A 105 -6.05 5.57 1.63
CA TYR A 105 -5.70 5.84 0.23
C TYR A 105 -4.27 5.42 -0.10
N ARG A 106 -3.35 5.60 0.86
CA ARG A 106 -1.92 5.25 0.76
C ARG A 106 -1.56 4.34 1.93
N PRO A 107 -2.16 3.14 1.99
CA PRO A 107 -2.21 2.37 3.23
C PRO A 107 -0.87 1.74 3.59
N VAL A 108 0.08 1.63 2.66
CA VAL A 108 1.40 1.01 2.88
C VAL A 108 2.49 2.04 2.63
N ALA A 109 3.53 1.98 3.45
CA ALA A 109 4.80 2.67 3.26
C ALA A 109 5.95 1.66 3.29
N TRP A 110 7.07 2.02 2.66
CA TRP A 110 8.32 1.27 2.77
C TRP A 110 9.23 1.93 3.81
N LYS A 111 9.56 1.20 4.88
CA LYS A 111 10.42 1.69 5.97
C LYS A 111 11.31 0.56 6.48
N ALA A 112 12.57 0.86 6.77
CA ALA A 112 13.54 -0.08 7.33
C ALA A 112 13.62 -1.44 6.61
N GLY A 113 13.46 -1.45 5.27
CA GLY A 113 13.52 -2.67 4.47
C GLY A 113 12.26 -3.55 4.51
N GLY A 114 11.12 -3.01 4.96
CA GLY A 114 9.85 -3.74 4.97
C GLY A 114 8.62 -2.86 4.74
N PHE A 115 7.46 -3.53 4.63
CA PHE A 115 6.16 -2.88 4.52
C PHE A 115 5.66 -2.45 5.90
N THR A 116 5.12 -1.23 5.99
CA THR A 116 4.47 -0.72 7.19
C THR A 116 3.12 -0.12 6.81
N LEU A 117 2.05 -0.54 7.48
CA LEU A 117 0.73 0.04 7.21
C LEU A 117 0.53 1.36 7.97
N ALA A 118 0.00 2.36 7.27
CA ALA A 118 -0.29 3.70 7.81
C ALA A 118 -1.44 3.69 8.83
N VAL A 119 -2.32 2.69 8.79
CA VAL A 119 -3.43 2.55 9.76
C VAL A 119 -2.93 2.44 11.22
N TYR A 120 -1.72 1.93 11.42
CA TYR A 120 -1.12 1.76 12.74
C TYR A 120 -0.68 3.05 13.44
N SER A 121 -0.70 4.20 12.77
CA SER A 121 -0.49 5.49 13.45
C SER A 121 -1.76 6.01 14.14
N HIS A 122 -2.92 5.40 13.89
CA HIS A 122 -4.21 5.84 14.43
C HIS A 122 -4.91 4.79 15.28
N TYR A 123 -4.55 3.51 15.10
CA TYR A 123 -5.23 2.40 15.74
C TYR A 123 -4.26 1.43 16.40
N ASN A 124 -4.64 0.98 17.59
CA ASN A 124 -3.97 -0.12 18.27
C ASN A 124 -4.23 -1.43 17.54
N ARG A 125 -3.16 -2.23 17.39
CA ARG A 125 -3.23 -3.58 16.84
C ARG A 125 -4.19 -4.44 17.68
N GLY A 126 -4.95 -5.31 17.01
CA GLY A 126 -5.81 -6.31 17.66
C GLY A 126 -7.18 -5.81 18.13
N HIS A 127 -7.46 -4.51 18.12
CA HIS A 127 -8.81 -4.00 18.36
C HIS A 127 -9.61 -4.04 17.05
N PHE A 128 -10.80 -4.64 17.05
CA PHE A 128 -11.70 -4.71 15.88
C PHE A 128 -13.05 -4.07 16.22
N TYR A 129 -13.64 -3.34 15.26
CA TYR A 129 -14.95 -2.70 15.43
C TYR A 129 -16.09 -3.52 14.82
N ASN A 130 -15.77 -4.43 13.91
CA ASN A 130 -16.74 -5.22 13.15
C ASN A 130 -16.47 -6.72 13.34
N ALA A 131 -17.53 -7.53 13.17
CA ALA A 131 -17.38 -8.97 13.02
C ALA A 131 -16.62 -9.29 11.72
N TYR A 132 -15.91 -10.42 11.68
CA TYR A 132 -15.07 -10.74 10.53
C TYR A 132 -15.91 -10.93 9.25
N PRO A 133 -15.41 -10.51 8.08
CA PRO A 133 -16.04 -10.79 6.79
C PRO A 133 -16.24 -12.31 6.61
N LYS A 134 -17.36 -12.77 6.05
CA LYS A 134 -17.58 -14.22 5.85
C LYS A 134 -16.51 -14.82 4.95
N VAL A 135 -16.11 -14.05 3.94
CA VAL A 135 -15.05 -14.38 2.98
C VAL A 135 -13.66 -14.48 3.62
N TYR A 136 -13.46 -14.01 4.87
CA TYR A 136 -12.17 -14.10 5.55
C TYR A 136 -11.66 -15.55 5.62
N VAL A 137 -12.54 -16.53 5.84
CA VAL A 137 -12.15 -17.94 5.96
C VAL A 137 -11.80 -18.54 4.60
N THR A 138 -12.59 -18.24 3.58
CA THR A 138 -12.59 -18.94 2.29
C THR A 138 -11.71 -18.28 1.23
N TYR A 139 -11.56 -16.95 1.25
CA TYR A 139 -10.90 -16.21 0.18
C TYR A 139 -9.38 -16.43 0.13
N LYS A 140 -8.86 -16.73 -1.07
CA LYS A 140 -7.44 -17.05 -1.33
C LYS A 140 -6.73 -16.04 -2.24
N GLY A 141 -7.40 -14.97 -2.64
CA GLY A 141 -6.89 -13.98 -3.58
C GLY A 141 -7.31 -14.24 -5.03
N GLY A 142 -7.03 -13.27 -5.90
CA GLY A 142 -7.20 -13.36 -7.35
C GLY A 142 -8.54 -12.89 -7.91
N LYS A 143 -9.45 -12.34 -7.08
CA LYS A 143 -10.71 -11.76 -7.55
C LYS A 143 -10.43 -10.43 -8.26
N HIS A 144 -11.26 -10.12 -9.24
CA HIS A 144 -11.19 -8.88 -10.00
C HIS A 144 -12.59 -8.27 -9.99
N HIS A 145 -12.75 -7.14 -9.34
CA HIS A 145 -14.01 -6.41 -9.31
C HIS A 145 -14.14 -5.62 -10.61
N LYS A 146 -15.02 -6.10 -11.51
CA LYS A 146 -15.30 -5.40 -12.77
C LYS A 146 -16.27 -4.23 -12.53
N PRO A 147 -16.23 -3.18 -13.38
CA PRO A 147 -17.30 -2.19 -13.41
C PRO A 147 -18.64 -2.89 -13.63
N ALA A 148 -19.57 -2.73 -12.68
CA ALA A 148 -20.98 -2.96 -12.98
C ALA A 148 -21.39 -1.88 -13.99
N VAL A 149 -22.06 -2.27 -15.08
CA VAL A 149 -22.56 -1.40 -16.18
C VAL A 149 -23.40 -0.21 -15.66
N HIS A 150 -23.78 -0.20 -14.38
CA HIS A 150 -24.53 0.85 -13.70
C HIS A 150 -23.71 1.89 -12.91
N ASN A 151 -22.40 1.70 -12.67
CA ASN A 151 -21.64 2.53 -11.73
C ASN A 151 -20.68 3.56 -12.37
N ASP A 152 -20.48 3.55 -13.70
CA ASP A 152 -19.60 4.54 -14.38
C ASP A 152 -20.09 5.99 -14.20
N LYS A 153 -21.37 6.18 -13.87
CA LYS A 153 -21.96 7.51 -13.61
C LYS A 153 -21.81 8.01 -12.17
N LYS A 154 -21.36 7.18 -11.21
CA LYS A 154 -21.38 7.56 -9.78
C LYS A 154 -20.29 8.53 -9.36
N HIS A 155 -19.19 8.56 -10.10
CA HIS A 155 -18.04 9.37 -9.74
C HIS A 155 -17.57 10.12 -10.98
N GLY A 156 -17.88 11.41 -11.07
CA GLY A 156 -17.45 12.28 -12.16
C GLY A 156 -15.94 12.18 -12.40
N THR A 157 -15.55 12.22 -13.67
CA THR A 157 -14.16 12.19 -14.17
C THR A 157 -13.31 13.22 -13.44
N ASN A 158 -12.34 12.79 -12.63
CA ASN A 158 -11.53 13.71 -11.84
C ASN A 158 -10.03 13.53 -12.14
N GLU A 159 -9.49 14.42 -12.97
CA GLU A 159 -8.07 14.53 -13.32
C GLU A 159 -7.15 14.74 -12.08
N ARG A 160 -7.73 14.98 -10.90
CA ARG A 160 -7.04 15.13 -9.61
C ARG A 160 -6.21 13.90 -9.20
N HIS A 161 -6.60 12.69 -9.62
CA HIS A 161 -5.89 11.46 -9.24
C HIS A 161 -4.44 11.40 -9.79
N LYS A 162 -4.20 11.89 -11.02
CA LYS A 162 -2.86 11.91 -11.65
C LYS A 162 -1.94 12.97 -11.03
N ALA A 163 -2.48 14.12 -10.65
CA ALA A 163 -1.71 15.21 -10.05
C ALA A 163 -1.15 14.85 -8.66
N MET A 164 -1.92 14.11 -7.83
CA MET A 164 -1.51 13.75 -6.47
C MET A 164 -0.43 12.66 -6.42
N ALA A 165 -0.39 11.74 -7.39
CA ALA A 165 0.69 10.75 -7.53
C ALA A 165 2.01 11.39 -7.98
N THR A 166 1.93 12.40 -8.86
CA THR A 166 3.10 13.04 -9.48
C THR A 166 3.87 13.97 -8.51
N ASN A 167 3.18 14.63 -7.57
CA ASN A 167 3.82 15.60 -6.67
C ASN A 167 4.78 14.94 -5.63
N ASN A 168 4.49 13.71 -5.21
CA ASN A 168 5.29 13.05 -4.16
C ASN A 168 6.58 12.36 -4.66
N ASN A 169 6.71 12.06 -5.95
CA ASN A 169 7.98 11.55 -6.50
C ASN A 169 9.06 12.63 -6.58
N ARG A 170 8.68 13.92 -6.62
CA ARG A 170 9.64 15.04 -6.58
C ARG A 170 10.15 15.32 -5.15
N SER A 171 9.31 15.12 -4.13
CA SER A 171 9.66 15.41 -2.74
C SER A 171 10.71 14.45 -2.15
N MET A 172 10.81 13.20 -2.62
CA MET A 172 11.87 12.27 -2.19
C MET A 172 13.18 12.38 -2.99
N SER A 173 13.22 13.18 -4.06
CA SER A 173 14.41 13.34 -4.93
C SER A 173 15.24 14.61 -4.64
N GLY A 174 14.81 15.46 -3.70
CA GLY A 174 15.46 16.75 -3.46
C GLY A 174 15.79 16.99 -2.00
N HIS A 175 16.84 16.37 -1.48
CA HIS A 175 17.56 16.86 -0.30
C HIS A 175 18.96 16.25 -0.18
N PHE A 176 19.86 16.62 -1.11
CA PHE A 176 21.32 16.64 -0.89
C PHE A 176 21.93 17.66 -1.85
N ALA A 177 21.79 18.95 -1.53
CA ALA A 177 22.65 19.99 -2.04
C ALA A 177 23.08 20.84 -0.85
N GLY A 178 24.40 20.87 -0.61
CA GLY A 178 25.01 21.27 0.63
C GLY A 178 24.85 22.74 1.01
N ARG A 179 25.03 23.00 2.30
CA ARG A 179 25.50 24.29 2.82
C ARG A 179 26.93 24.09 3.30
N ARG A 180 27.86 24.76 2.62
CA ARG A 180 28.95 25.47 3.26
C ARG A 180 28.63 26.95 3.10
#